data_AF-A0AAE3FME7-F1
#
_entry.id   AF-A0AAE3FME7-F1
#
_cell.length_a   1.000
_cell.length_b   1.000
_cell.length_c   1.000
_cell.angle_alpha   90.00
_cell.angle_beta   90.00
_cell.angle_gamma   90.00
#
_symmetry.space_group_name_H-M   'P 1'
#
loop_
_entity.id
_entity.type
_entity.pdbx_description
1 polymer ?
#
loop_
_entity_poly.entity_id
_entity_poly.type
_entity_poly.pdbx_seq_one_letter_code
_entity_poly.pdbx_strand_id
1 'polypeptide(L)' 'MAGHNGFVIGAPPVDRMSEYYVTLDGDQVAGPFETRAKAKRYADEQNTNEVGLTYTVERVRR' A
#
# COMPACT_ATOMS: atom_id res chain seq x y z
N MET A 1 -6.91 2.80 -42.13
CA MET A 1 -7.91 3.47 -41.26
C MET A 1 -8.29 2.50 -40.15
N ALA A 2 -8.23 2.97 -38.89
CA ALA A 2 -8.68 2.37 -37.63
C ALA A 2 -8.02 1.02 -37.25
N GLY A 3 -7.45 0.83 -36.06
CA GLY A 3 -7.43 1.61 -34.83
C GLY A 3 -7.08 0.62 -33.70
N HIS A 4 -6.02 0.91 -32.96
CA HIS A 4 -5.55 0.16 -31.79
C HIS A 4 -6.63 0.04 -30.72
N ASN A 5 -7.00 -1.17 -30.30
CA ASN A 5 -7.68 -1.38 -29.01
C ASN A 5 -6.89 -2.40 -28.18
N GLY A 6 -5.73 -1.97 -27.69
CA GLY A 6 -5.10 -2.58 -26.52
C GLY A 6 -6.02 -2.34 -25.33
N PHE A 7 -6.65 -3.39 -24.81
CA PHE A 7 -7.40 -3.34 -23.56
C PHE A 7 -6.38 -3.11 -22.43
N VAL A 8 -6.12 -1.84 -22.14
CA VAL A 8 -5.51 -1.45 -20.88
C VAL A 8 -6.48 -1.90 -19.79
N ILE A 9 -6.15 -3.00 -19.11
CA ILE A 9 -6.62 -3.25 -17.75
C ILE A 9 -6.06 -2.10 -16.92
N GLY A 10 -6.77 -0.96 -16.97
CA GLY A 10 -6.51 0.18 -16.12
C GLY A 10 -6.42 -0.34 -14.69
N ALA A 11 -5.33 0.01 -14.01
CA ALA A 11 -5.28 -0.07 -12.56
C ALA A 11 -6.63 0.43 -12.01
N PRO A 12 -7.21 -0.24 -11.00
CA PRO A 12 -8.51 0.15 -10.47
C PRO A 12 -8.55 1.67 -10.23
N PRO A 13 -9.68 2.33 -10.51
CA PRO A 13 -9.79 3.77 -10.33
C PRO A 13 -9.26 4.11 -8.93
N VAL A 14 -8.27 5.01 -8.87
CA VAL A 14 -7.72 5.57 -7.63
C VAL A 14 -8.77 6.47 -6.97
N ASP A 15 -9.90 5.86 -6.61
CA ASP A 15 -11.04 6.50 -6.01
C ASP A 15 -10.70 6.81 -4.56
N ARG A 16 -9.99 7.91 -4.31
CA ARG A 16 -9.92 8.65 -3.02
C ARG A 16 -9.82 7.82 -1.74
N MET A 17 -9.35 6.58 -1.82
CA MET A 17 -9.23 5.68 -0.71
C MET A 17 -7.99 6.15 0.05
N SER A 18 -8.15 6.26 1.35
CA SER A 18 -7.03 6.67 2.20
C SER A 18 -5.85 5.75 1.94
N GLU A 19 -4.74 6.31 1.48
CA GLU A 19 -3.55 5.55 1.14
C GLU A 19 -2.84 5.22 2.46
N TYR A 20 -2.83 3.94 2.81
CA TYR A 20 -2.12 3.46 3.99
C TYR A 20 -0.76 2.93 3.58
N TYR A 21 0.29 3.35 4.27
CA TYR A 21 1.66 2.87 4.05
C TYR A 21 2.15 2.22 5.34
N VAL A 22 3.03 1.23 5.20
CA VAL A 22 3.79 0.69 6.32
C VAL A 22 5.15 1.35 6.31
N THR A 23 5.49 1.97 7.44
CA THR A 23 6.78 2.60 7.66
C THR A 23 7.61 1.78 8.64
N LEU A 24 8.92 1.79 8.43
CA LEU A 24 9.92 1.22 9.32
C LEU A 24 10.96 2.30 9.59
N ASP A 25 11.18 2.65 10.86
CA ASP A 25 12.10 3.74 11.25
C ASP A 25 11.80 5.10 10.57
N GLY A 26 10.53 5.32 10.18
CA GLY A 26 10.10 6.51 9.44
C GLY A 26 10.24 6.42 7.92
N ASP A 27 10.80 5.34 7.38
CA ASP A 27 10.91 5.11 5.94
C ASP A 27 9.75 4.25 5.42
N GLN A 28 9.16 4.61 4.28
CA GLN A 28 8.02 3.87 3.71
C GLN A 28 8.51 2.61 3.01
N VAL A 29 8.26 1.46 3.63
CA VAL A 29 8.74 0.16 3.12
C VAL A 29 7.66 -0.61 2.35
N ALA A 30 6.37 -0.30 2.54
CA ALA A 30 5.29 -0.93 1.78
C ALA A 30 4.04 -0.04 1.65
N GLY A 31 3.33 -0.18 0.51
CA GLY A 31 2.11 0.55 0.17
C GLY A 31 2.11 1.02 -1.30
N PRO A 32 1.10 1.79 -1.74
CA PRO A 32 -0.11 2.16 -1.00
C PRO A 32 -1.06 0.97 -0.82
N PHE A 33 -1.61 0.83 0.39
CA PHE A 33 -2.69 -0.09 0.72
C PHE A 33 -4.02 0.64 0.72
N GLU A 34 -5.05 -0.05 0.23
CA GLU A 34 -6.43 0.47 0.14
C GLU A 34 -7.09 0.61 1.52
N THR A 35 -6.65 -0.17 2.52
CA THR A 35 -7.22 -0.18 3.87
C THR A 35 -6.14 -0.31 4.95
N ARG A 36 -6.39 0.31 6.13
CA ARG A 36 -5.52 0.20 7.31
C ARG A 36 -5.33 -1.25 7.74
N ALA A 37 -6.37 -2.08 7.62
CA ALA A 37 -6.32 -3.48 8.01
C ALA A 37 -5.32 -4.28 7.17
N LYS A 38 -5.26 -4.01 5.85
CA LYS A 38 -4.29 -4.64 4.92
C LYS A 38 -2.86 -4.18 5.23
N ALA A 39 -2.66 -2.89 5.49
CA ALA A 39 -1.37 -2.36 5.92
C ALA A 39 -0.93 -2.93 7.29
N LYS A 40 -1.85 -3.03 8.26
CA LYS A 40 -1.54 -3.60 9.58
C LYS A 40 -1.18 -5.09 9.47
N ARG A 41 -1.92 -5.88 8.68
CA ARG A 41 -1.61 -7.29 8.43
C ARG A 41 -0.16 -7.45 7.96
N TYR A 42 0.23 -6.67 6.94
CA TYR A 42 1.59 -6.67 6.44
C TYR A 42 2.61 -6.31 7.53
N ALA A 43 2.38 -5.23 8.28
CA ALA A 43 3.25 -4.82 9.39
C ALA A 43 3.39 -5.91 10.47
N ASP A 44 2.30 -6.61 10.80
CA ASP A 44 2.24 -7.69 11.80
C ASP A 44 3.02 -8.93 11.33
N GLU A 45 2.88 -9.28 10.04
CA GLU A 45 3.63 -10.38 9.41
C GLU A 45 5.13 -10.09 9.38
N GLN A 46 5.54 -8.86 9.04
CA GLN A 46 6.96 -8.47 9.06
C GLN A 46 7.52 -8.43 10.49
N ASN A 47 6.77 -7.90 11.45
CA ASN A 47 7.18 -7.87 12.86
C ASN A 47 7.32 -9.29 13.45
N THR A 48 6.47 -10.23 13.04
CA THR A 48 6.58 -11.64 13.47
C THR A 48 7.84 -12.31 12.90
N ASN A 49 8.30 -11.90 11.71
CA ASN A 49 9.48 -12.47 11.07
C ASN A 49 10.78 -11.83 11.59
N GLU A 50 10.74 -10.57 12.03
CA GLU A 50 11.93 -9.77 12.29
C GLU A 50 11.91 -9.15 13.70
N VAL A 51 12.73 -9.71 14.58
CA VAL A 51 12.81 -9.28 15.98
C VAL A 51 13.65 -7.99 16.09
N GLY A 52 13.04 -6.92 16.58
CA GLY A 52 13.71 -5.64 16.87
C GLY A 52 13.34 -4.48 15.95
N LEU A 53 12.48 -4.72 14.95
CA LEU A 53 12.01 -3.70 14.01
C LEU A 53 10.54 -3.34 14.28
N THR A 54 10.24 -2.03 14.29
CA THR A 54 8.90 -1.51 14.58
C THR A 54 8.23 -1.03 13.30
N TYR A 55 7.39 -1.90 12.74
CA TYR A 55 6.56 -1.58 11.58
C TYR A 55 5.32 -0.79 12.01
N THR A 56 5.15 0.42 11.49
CA THR A 56 4.04 1.33 11.82
C THR A 56 3.17 1.58 10.60
N VAL A 57 1.88 1.84 10.78
CA VAL A 57 0.97 2.17 9.66
C VAL A 57 0.71 3.67 9.64
N GLU A 58 1.12 4.32 8.56
CA GLU A 58 0.86 5.73 8.28
C GLU A 58 -0.31 5.88 7.29
N ARG A 59 -1.18 6.87 7.54
CA ARG A 59 -2.27 7.22 6.61
C ARG A 59 -1.93 8.54 5.93
N VAL A 60 -1.76 8.50 4.62
CA VAL A 60 -1.62 9.71 3.80
C VAL A 60 -3.03 10.17 3.40
N ARG A 61 -3.33 11.43 3.71
CA ARG A 61 -4.53 12.13 3.22
C ARG A 61 -4.05 13.17 2.22
N ARG A 62 -4.32 12.96 0.94
CA ARG A 62 -4.03 13.93 -0.12
C ARG A 62 -5.16 14.94 -0.28
#